data_AF-A0A101DJB3-F1
#
_entry.id   AF-A0A101DJB3-F1
#
_cell.length_a   1.000
_cell.length_b   1.000
_cell.length_c   1.000
_cell.angle_alpha   90.00
_cell.angle_beta   90.00
_cell.angle_gamma   90.00
#
_symmetry.space_group_name_H-M   'P 1'
#
loop_
_entity.id
_entity.type
_entity.pdbx_description
1 polymer ?
#
loop_
_entity_poly.entity_id
_entity_poly.type
_entity_poly.pdbx_seq_one_letter_code
_entity_poly.pdbx_strand_id
1 'polypeptide(L)' 'MKKGHIPIRTCIICKKKAPKFEFIRYVKKNDLLEIDEKQILPGRGFYICSEECKQKIKKYKGWLKKGKGVKSNEQKTC' A
#
# COMPACT_ATOMS: atom_id res chain seq x y z
N MET A 1 13.92 -8.87 25.47
CA MET A 1 13.93 -8.66 24.00
C MET A 1 12.50 -8.80 23.49
N LYS A 2 11.88 -7.76 22.91
CA LYS A 2 10.53 -7.89 22.35
C LYS A 2 10.60 -8.81 21.13
N LYS A 3 10.04 -10.02 21.22
CA LYS A 3 9.78 -10.86 20.03
C LYS A 3 8.98 -10.00 19.05
N GLY A 4 9.60 -9.62 17.94
CA GLY A 4 8.97 -8.72 16.98
C GLY A 4 7.69 -9.36 16.45
N HIS A 5 6.53 -8.81 16.78
CA HIS A 5 5.28 -9.25 16.18
C HIS A 5 5.33 -8.90 14.70
N ILE A 6 5.33 -9.92 13.83
CA ILE A 6 5.26 -9.73 12.40
C ILE A 6 3.80 -9.41 12.05
N PRO A 7 3.50 -8.19 11.59
CA PRO A 7 2.12 -7.83 11.28
C PRO A 7 1.63 -8.61 10.07
N ILE A 8 0.48 -9.28 10.24
CA ILE A 8 -0.26 -9.90 9.14
C ILE A 8 -1.05 -8.81 8.42
N ARG A 9 -0.96 -8.80 7.08
CA ARG A 9 -1.70 -7.88 6.22
C ARG A 9 -2.64 -8.65 5.31
N THR A 10 -3.58 -7.93 4.71
CA THR A 10 -4.61 -8.51 3.84
C THR A 10 -4.50 -7.93 2.44
N CYS A 11 -4.44 -8.80 1.44
CA CYS A 11 -4.46 -8.40 0.05
C CYS A 11 -5.76 -7.65 -0.26
N ILE A 12 -5.66 -6.47 -0.87
CA ILE A 12 -6.88 -5.71 -1.24
C ILE A 12 -7.72 -6.44 -2.31
N ILE A 13 -7.07 -7.22 -3.19
CA ILE A 13 -7.70 -7.94 -4.30
C ILE A 13 -8.29 -9.27 -3.85
N CYS A 14 -7.46 -10.24 -3.49
CA CYS A 14 -7.91 -11.61 -3.19
C CYS A 14 -8.26 -11.86 -1.72
N LYS A 15 -8.11 -10.84 -0.84
CA LYS A 15 -8.34 -10.96 0.61
C LYS A 15 -7.46 -11.99 1.34
N LYS A 16 -6.44 -12.56 0.69
CA LYS A 16 -5.44 -13.42 1.35
C LYS A 16 -4.76 -12.67 2.49
N LYS A 17 -4.57 -13.35 3.63
CA LYS A 17 -3.80 -12.88 4.77
C LYS A 17 -2.40 -13.48 4.73
N ALA A 18 -1.36 -12.67 4.87
CA ALA A 18 0.03 -13.12 4.89
C ALA A 18 0.90 -12.13 5.70
N PRO A 19 2.14 -12.50 6.05
CA PRO A 19 3.08 -11.57 6.66
C PRO A 19 3.36 -10.34 5.80
N LYS A 20 3.60 -9.16 6.42
CA LYS A 20 3.88 -7.88 5.74
C LYS A 20 5.01 -7.96 4.70
N PHE A 21 6.01 -8.82 4.89
CA PHE A 21 7.16 -8.97 4.00
C PHE A 21 6.83 -9.72 2.70
N GLU A 22 5.75 -10.51 2.65
CA GLU A 22 5.31 -11.19 1.42
C GLU A 22 4.48 -10.26 0.52
N PHE A 23 4.22 -9.04 0.95
CA PHE A 23 3.35 -8.10 0.26
C PHE A 23 4.11 -6.93 -0.33
N ILE A 24 3.78 -6.61 -1.58
CA ILE A 24 4.14 -5.33 -2.19
C ILE A 24 3.17 -4.28 -1.65
N ARG A 25 3.72 -3.21 -1.06
CA ARG A 25 2.93 -2.05 -0.60
C ARG A 25 2.78 -1.06 -1.76
N TYR A 26 1.56 -0.61 -2.00
CA TYR A 26 1.23 0.51 -2.87
C TYR A 26 0.68 1.65 -2.02
N VAL A 27 1.02 2.89 -2.35
CA VAL A 27 0.49 4.08 -1.67
C VAL A 27 -0.27 4.93 -2.67
N LYS A 28 -1.42 5.47 -2.25
CA LYS A 28 -2.18 6.42 -3.08
C LYS A 28 -1.54 7.81 -2.98
N LYS A 29 -1.14 8.37 -4.13
CA LYS A 29 -0.64 9.74 -4.29
C LYS A 29 -1.35 10.39 -5.47
N ASN A 30 -2.09 11.47 -5.24
CA ASN A 30 -2.80 12.24 -6.28
C ASN A 30 -3.54 11.35 -7.31
N ASP A 31 -4.35 10.42 -6.78
CA ASP A 31 -5.14 9.43 -7.56
C ASP A 31 -4.34 8.42 -8.40
N LEU A 32 -3.03 8.32 -8.16
CA LEU A 32 -2.17 7.27 -8.68
C LEU A 32 -1.74 6.31 -7.57
N LEU A 33 -1.42 5.07 -7.94
CA LEU A 33 -0.77 4.11 -7.06
C LEU A 33 0.73 4.12 -7.32
N GLU A 34 1.50 4.45 -6.29
CA GLU A 34 2.96 4.39 -6.29
C GLU A 34 3.41 3.14 -5.54
N ILE A 35 4.41 2.42 -6.08
CA ILE A 35 5.00 1.26 -5.41
C ILE A 35 5.91 1.77 -4.29
N ASP A 36 5.69 1.27 -3.08
CA ASP A 36 6.49 1.60 -1.90
C ASP A 36 7.18 0.35 -1.36
N GLU A 37 8.20 -0.11 -2.07
CA GLU A 37 8.97 -1.32 -1.71
C GLU A 37 9.67 -1.14 -0.35
N LYS A 38 10.15 0.07 -0.08
CA LYS A 38 10.78 0.44 1.20
C LYS A 38 9.77 0.55 2.34
N GLN A 39 8.48 0.63 2.03
CA GLN A 39 7.39 0.78 2.99
C GLN A 39 7.51 2.03 3.89
N ILE A 40 8.07 3.12 3.33
CA ILE A 40 8.34 4.39 4.03
C ILE A 40 7.42 5.52 3.58
N LEU A 41 6.72 5.36 2.45
CA LEU A 41 5.95 6.47 1.89
C LEU A 41 4.74 6.82 2.80
N PRO A 42 4.50 8.13 3.01
CA PRO A 42 3.38 8.60 3.81
C PRO A 42 2.07 8.38 3.06
N GLY A 43 1.00 8.07 3.81
CA GLY A 43 -0.34 7.90 3.27
C GLY A 43 -0.88 6.48 3.35
N ARG A 44 -2.06 6.26 2.76
CA ARG A 44 -2.78 5.00 2.87
C ARG A 44 -2.12 3.93 1.99
N GLY A 45 -1.56 2.92 2.65
CA GLY A 45 -0.97 1.76 2.02
C GLY A 45 -1.98 0.66 1.69
N PHE A 46 -1.80 0.03 0.54
CA PHE A 46 -2.50 -1.16 0.09
C PHE A 46 -1.51 -2.28 -0.13
N TYR A 47 -1.86 -3.50 0.27
CA TYR A 47 -0.98 -4.66 0.18
C TYR A 47 -1.45 -5.60 -0.93
N ILE A 48 -0.50 -6.13 -1.71
CA ILE A 48 -0.73 -7.02 -2.85
C ILE A 48 0.24 -8.20 -2.82
N CYS A 49 -0.29 -9.43 -2.84
CA CYS A 49 0.51 -10.65 -2.61
C CYS A 49 1.19 -11.23 -3.85
N SER A 50 0.68 -10.95 -5.05
CA SER A 50 1.15 -11.62 -6.26
C SER A 50 1.05 -10.73 -7.50
N GLU A 51 1.81 -11.07 -8.54
CA GLU A 51 1.79 -10.36 -9.83
C GLU A 51 0.40 -10.41 -10.48
N GLU A 52 -0.35 -11.50 -10.34
CA GLU A 52 -1.75 -11.57 -10.80
C GLU A 52 -2.63 -10.52 -10.11
N CYS A 53 -2.48 -10.35 -8.79
CA CYS A 53 -3.23 -9.35 -8.04
C CYS A 53 -2.79 -7.93 -8.43
N LYS A 54 -1.52 -7.74 -8.80
CA LYS A 54 -0.98 -6.47 -9.33
C LYS A 54 -1.51 -6.15 -10.73
N GLN A 55 -1.83 -7.13 -11.56
CA GLN A 55 -2.56 -6.87 -12.80
C GLN A 55 -4.02 -6.49 -12.53
N LYS A 56 -4.65 -7.16 -11.56
CA LYS A 56 -6.04 -6.88 -11.15
C LYS A 56 -6.19 -5.50 -10.48
N ILE A 57 -5.22 -5.02 -9.71
CA ILE A 57 -5.31 -3.69 -9.05
C ILE A 57 -5.36 -2.54 -10.06
N LYS A 58 -4.70 -2.68 -11.22
CA LYS A 58 -4.75 -1.67 -12.29
C LYS A 58 -6.17 -1.44 -12.80
N LYS A 59 -6.99 -2.50 -12.86
CA LYS A 59 -8.41 -2.44 -13.25
C LYS A 59 -9.34 -2.14 -12.07
N TYR A 60 -8.96 -2.56 -10.86
CA TYR A 60 -9.78 -2.40 -9.66
C TYR A 60 -9.71 -0.97 -9.13
N LYS A 61 -10.73 -0.15 -9.40
CA LYS A 61 -10.82 1.25 -8.93
C LYS A 61 -11.22 1.42 -7.45
N GLY A 62 -11.40 0.34 -6.70
CA GLY A 62 -11.87 0.40 -5.31
C GLY A 62 -10.90 1.08 -4.32
N TRP A 63 -9.62 1.21 -4.69
CA TRP A 63 -8.62 1.96 -3.90
C TRP A 63 -8.76 3.48 -4.08
N LEU A 64 -9.34 3.98 -5.17
CA LEU A 64 -9.55 5.43 -5.39
C LEU A 64 -10.44 6.03 -4.30
N LYS A 65 -11.51 5.33 -3.93
CA LYS A 65 -12.42 5.74 -2.85
C LYS A 65 -11.79 5.56 -1.45
N LYS A 66 -10.82 4.66 -1.31
CA LYS A 66 -10.20 4.28 -0.03
C LYS A 66 -8.94 5.09 0.23
N GLY A 67 -9.08 6.39 0.39
CA GLY A 67 -7.97 7.26 0.78
C GLY A 67 -8.32 8.71 0.52
N LYS A 68 -8.80 9.39 1.57
CA LYS A 68 -8.77 10.85 1.60
C LYS A 68 -7.29 11.22 1.69
N GLY A 69 -6.72 11.65 0.57
CA GLY A 69 -5.28 11.87 0.42
C GLY A 69 -4.76 12.80 1.51
N VAL A 70 -3.58 12.47 2.04
CA VAL A 70 -2.77 13.46 2.75
C VAL A 70 -2.45 14.52 1.69
N LYS A 71 -2.86 15.77 1.92
CA LYS A 71 -2.44 16.88 1.06
C LYS A 71 -0.90 16.81 1.00
N SER A 72 -0.35 16.74 -0.20
CA SER A 72 1.08 16.86 -0.43
C SER A 72 1.57 18.09 0.30
N ASN A 73 2.29 17.90 1.42
CA ASN A 73 2.94 19.01 2.07
C ASN A 73 4.13 19.37 1.19
N GLU A 74 3.96 20.43 0.43
CA GLU A 74 4.99 21.12 -0.33
C GLU A 74 6.25 21.26 0.54
N GLN A 75 7.39 21.06 -0.10
CA GLN A 75 8.71 21.09 0.51
C GLN A 75 8.90 22.40 1.29
N LYS A 76 9.21 22.33 2.60
CA LYS A 76 10.03 23.37 3.24
C LYS A 76 11.48 22.95 3.05
N THR A 77 12.06 23.35 1.92
CA THR A 77 13.49 23.63 1.87
C THR A 77 13.75 24.80 2.82
N CYS A 78 14.68 24.61 3.73
CA CYS A 78 15.18 25.67 4.61
C CYS A 78 15.94 26.73 3.80
#